data_AF-A0AAN3SHG8-F1
#
_entry.id   AF-A0AAN3SHG8-F1
#
_cell.length_a   1.000
_cell.length_b   1.000
_cell.length_c   1.000
_cell.angle_alpha   90.00
_cell.angle_beta   90.00
_cell.angle_gamma   90.00
#
_symmetry.space_group_name_H-M   'P 1'
#
loop_
_entity.id
_entity.type
_entity.pdbx_description
1 polymer ?
#
loop_
_entity_poly.entity_id
_entity_poly.type
_entity_poly.pdbx_seq_one_letter_code
_entity_poly.pdbx_strand_id
1 'polypeptide(L)'
;MVDTFRASLFDNQDITVADQQIQALPYSTMYLRLNEGQRIFVVLGYIEQEQSKWLSQDNAMLVTHNGRLLKTVKLNNNLLEVTNSGQDPLRNALAIKDGSRWTRDILWSEDNHFRSATLSSTFSFAGLETLNIAGRNVLCNVWQEEVTSTRPEKQWQNTFWVDSATGQVRQSRQMLGAGVIPVEMTFLKPAP
;
A
#
# COMPACT_ATOMS: atom_id res chain seq x y z
N MET A 1 -24.26 18.72 -5.57
CA MET A 1 -24.46 17.42 -4.85
C MET A 1 -23.13 16.72 -4.54
N VAL A 2 -22.01 17.45 -4.49
CA VAL A 2 -20.65 16.91 -4.22
C VAL A 2 -20.26 17.10 -2.74
N ASP A 3 -21.04 17.87 -1.98
CA ASP A 3 -20.69 18.32 -0.64
C ASP A 3 -21.04 17.32 0.48
N THR A 4 -21.99 16.42 0.26
CA THR A 4 -22.46 15.52 1.33
C THR A 4 -21.49 14.38 1.65
N PHE A 5 -20.62 14.00 0.71
CA PHE A 5 -19.61 12.95 0.94
C PHE A 5 -18.41 13.41 1.77
N ARG A 6 -18.30 14.71 2.08
CA ARG A 6 -17.23 15.27 2.93
C ARG A 6 -17.62 15.34 4.41
N ALA A 7 -18.89 15.09 4.76
CA ALA A 7 -19.53 15.69 5.93
C ALA A 7 -19.78 14.78 7.15
N SER A 8 -19.21 13.57 7.25
CA SER A 8 -19.45 12.73 8.44
C SER A 8 -18.28 11.82 8.75
N LEU A 9 -17.21 12.34 9.34
CA LEU A 9 -16.01 11.56 9.70
C LEU A 9 -15.43 11.93 11.07
N PHE A 10 -16.28 12.32 12.01
CA PHE A 10 -15.91 12.47 13.42
C PHE A 10 -16.72 11.49 14.26
N ASP A 11 -16.47 10.20 14.04
CA ASP A 11 -16.63 9.21 15.10
C ASP A 11 -15.57 8.12 14.89
N ASN A 12 -15.09 7.52 16.00
CA ASN A 12 -13.98 6.57 16.06
C ASN A 12 -14.26 5.21 15.37
N GLN A 13 -14.88 5.18 14.20
CA GLN A 13 -15.32 3.97 13.50
C GLN A 13 -14.70 3.86 12.12
N ASP A 14 -14.25 2.66 11.75
CA ASP A 14 -13.71 2.38 10.41
C ASP A 14 -14.67 2.85 9.31
N ILE A 15 -14.14 3.62 8.35
CA ILE A 15 -14.93 4.04 7.20
C ILE A 15 -15.27 2.81 6.37
N THR A 16 -16.56 2.62 6.10
CA THR A 16 -17.06 1.64 5.14
C THR A 16 -17.99 2.35 4.17
N VAL A 17 -17.61 2.37 2.90
CA VAL A 17 -18.39 2.87 1.79
C VAL A 17 -19.09 1.69 1.11
N ALA A 18 -20.37 1.84 0.80
CA ALA A 18 -21.16 0.80 0.13
C ALA A 18 -20.61 0.48 -1.27
N ASP A 19 -20.63 -0.79 -1.66
CA ASP A 19 -20.07 -1.27 -2.94
C ASP A 19 -20.64 -0.55 -4.15
N GLN A 20 -21.97 -0.37 -4.21
CA GLN A 20 -22.64 0.35 -5.30
C GLN A 20 -22.13 1.79 -5.42
N GLN A 21 -21.87 2.43 -4.29
CA GLN A 21 -21.36 3.78 -4.26
C GLN A 21 -19.91 3.83 -4.74
N ILE A 22 -19.06 2.91 -4.29
CA ILE A 22 -17.69 2.78 -4.80
C ILE A 22 -17.72 2.60 -6.31
N GLN A 23 -18.58 1.71 -6.83
CA GLN A 23 -18.72 1.42 -8.25
C GLN A 23 -19.18 2.63 -9.08
N ALA A 24 -19.96 3.54 -8.51
CA ALA A 24 -20.40 4.76 -9.18
C ALA A 24 -19.32 5.86 -9.28
N LEU A 25 -18.25 5.81 -8.48
CA LEU A 25 -17.21 6.85 -8.49
C LEU A 25 -16.40 6.86 -9.80
N PRO A 26 -16.14 8.02 -10.43
CA PRO A 26 -15.40 8.07 -11.70
C PRO A 26 -13.88 7.96 -11.53
N TYR A 27 -13.37 7.89 -10.29
CA TYR A 27 -11.96 7.89 -9.97
C TYR A 27 -11.54 6.64 -9.18
N SER A 28 -10.23 6.36 -9.21
CA SER A 28 -9.59 5.29 -8.44
C SER A 28 -9.60 5.62 -6.95
N THR A 29 -9.82 4.58 -6.13
CA THR A 29 -10.07 4.71 -4.69
C THR A 29 -9.46 3.54 -3.93
N MET A 30 -9.09 3.81 -2.69
CA MET A 30 -8.42 2.85 -1.82
C MET A 30 -8.87 3.04 -0.37
N TYR A 31 -8.95 1.94 0.39
CA TYR A 31 -8.90 2.01 1.84
C TYR A 31 -7.46 1.98 2.32
N LEU A 32 -7.14 2.83 3.28
CA LEU A 32 -5.84 2.89 3.93
C LEU A 32 -6.02 2.71 5.44
N ARG A 33 -5.20 1.88 6.06
CA ARG A 33 -5.02 1.82 7.51
C ARG A 33 -3.55 2.02 7.85
N LEU A 34 -3.26 2.92 8.77
CA LEU A 34 -1.91 3.22 9.24
C LEU A 34 -1.79 2.88 10.72
N ASN A 35 -0.72 2.17 11.09
CA ASN A 35 -0.35 1.83 12.46
C ASN A 35 -1.51 1.26 13.30
N GLU A 36 -2.25 0.30 12.73
CA GLU A 36 -3.43 -0.33 13.37
C GLU A 36 -4.57 0.65 13.74
N GLY A 37 -4.50 1.89 13.25
CA GLY A 37 -5.50 2.91 13.49
C GLY A 37 -6.78 2.72 12.68
N GLN A 38 -7.54 3.80 12.58
CA GLN A 38 -8.77 3.82 11.80
C GLN A 38 -8.49 3.59 10.30
N ARG A 39 -9.34 2.79 9.67
CA ARG A 39 -9.38 2.68 8.21
C ARG A 39 -10.01 3.94 7.62
N ILE A 40 -9.27 4.61 6.74
CA ILE A 40 -9.72 5.81 6.02
C ILE A 40 -9.90 5.53 4.53
N PHE A 41 -10.66 6.40 3.87
CA PHE A 41 -10.91 6.36 2.42
C PHE A 41 -10.03 7.40 1.72
N VAL A 42 -9.28 6.98 0.71
CA VAL A 42 -8.38 7.85 -0.06
C VAL A 42 -8.63 7.72 -1.55
N VAL A 43 -8.36 8.80 -2.28
CA VAL A 43 -8.65 8.92 -3.72
C VAL A 43 -7.37 9.12 -4.50
N LEU A 44 -7.31 8.63 -5.73
CA LEU A 44 -6.19 8.92 -6.62
C LEU A 44 -6.24 10.39 -7.05
N GLY A 45 -5.19 11.14 -6.74
CA GLY A 45 -5.01 12.51 -7.22
C GLY A 45 -4.52 12.52 -8.66
N TYR A 46 -3.38 11.87 -8.91
CA TYR A 46 -2.78 11.78 -10.24
C TYR A 46 -1.72 10.67 -10.31
N ILE A 47 -1.31 10.33 -11.53
CA ILE A 47 -0.21 9.41 -11.82
C ILE A 47 0.91 10.22 -12.47
N GLU A 48 2.13 10.01 -12.00
CA GLU A 48 3.33 10.62 -12.55
C GLU A 48 4.47 9.59 -12.53
N GLN A 49 5.15 9.39 -13.66
CA GLN A 49 6.25 8.40 -13.77
C GLN A 49 5.85 7.01 -13.26
N GLU A 50 4.65 6.54 -13.63
CA GLU A 50 4.04 5.27 -13.18
C GLU A 50 3.73 5.19 -11.68
N GLN A 51 3.95 6.26 -10.92
CA GLN A 51 3.63 6.32 -9.50
C GLN A 51 2.25 6.94 -9.30
N SER A 52 1.40 6.21 -8.58
CA SER A 52 0.08 6.67 -8.16
C SER A 52 0.20 7.51 -6.89
N LYS A 53 -0.35 8.72 -6.91
CA LYS A 53 -0.37 9.63 -5.76
C LYS A 53 -1.78 9.71 -5.21
N TRP A 54 -1.97 9.13 -4.03
CA TRP A 54 -3.24 9.04 -3.32
C TRP A 54 -3.34 10.17 -2.30
N LEU A 55 -4.52 10.77 -2.19
CA LEU A 55 -4.81 11.89 -1.32
C LEU A 55 -5.91 11.51 -0.33
N SER A 56 -5.68 11.80 0.93
CA SER A 56 -6.71 11.79 1.98
C SER A 56 -7.39 13.16 2.10
N GLN A 57 -8.50 13.21 2.85
CA GLN A 57 -9.26 14.44 3.06
C GLN A 57 -8.47 15.54 3.79
N ASP A 58 -7.58 15.16 4.70
CA ASP A 58 -6.69 16.07 5.44
C ASP A 58 -5.42 16.45 4.66
N ASN A 59 -5.38 16.12 3.37
CA ASN A 59 -4.27 16.38 2.45
C ASN A 59 -2.96 15.65 2.81
N ALA A 60 -3.02 14.53 3.53
CA ALA A 60 -1.92 13.58 3.53
C ALA A 60 -1.83 12.89 2.16
N MET A 61 -0.61 12.57 1.76
CA MET A 61 -0.35 11.96 0.46
C MET A 61 0.42 10.66 0.63
N LEU A 62 0.04 9.66 -0.16
CA LEU A 62 0.78 8.41 -0.29
C LEU A 62 1.17 8.24 -1.75
N VAL A 63 2.39 7.79 -1.98
CA VAL A 63 2.91 7.50 -3.31
C VAL A 63 3.15 6.00 -3.39
N THR A 64 2.56 5.36 -4.38
CA THR A 64 2.70 3.92 -4.60
C THR A 64 3.10 3.61 -6.03
N HIS A 65 3.81 2.50 -6.24
CA HIS A 65 3.97 1.88 -7.56
C HIS A 65 3.53 0.42 -7.47
N ASN A 66 2.52 0.04 -8.26
CA ASN A 66 1.83 -1.26 -8.19
C ASN A 66 1.64 -1.80 -6.75
N GLY A 67 1.03 -1.00 -5.87
CA GLY A 67 0.77 -1.39 -4.47
C GLY A 67 1.95 -1.32 -3.50
N ARG A 68 3.20 -1.15 -3.97
CA ARG A 68 4.35 -0.84 -3.10
C ARG A 68 4.24 0.59 -2.59
N LEU A 69 4.38 0.80 -1.29
CA LEU A 69 4.52 2.14 -0.72
C LEU A 69 5.93 2.68 -0.99
N LEU A 70 6.03 3.87 -1.60
CA LEU A 70 7.30 4.51 -1.94
C LEU A 70 7.56 5.79 -1.16
N LYS A 71 6.51 6.51 -0.80
CA LYS A 71 6.61 7.78 -0.07
C LYS A 71 5.31 8.13 0.62
N THR A 72 5.40 8.87 1.71
CA THR A 72 4.26 9.53 2.33
C THR A 72 4.59 10.98 2.68
N VAL A 73 3.57 11.82 2.77
CA VAL A 73 3.70 13.24 3.14
C VAL A 73 2.58 13.61 4.10
N LYS A 74 2.92 14.42 5.13
CA LYS A 74 1.98 14.99 6.12
C LYS A 74 1.36 13.95 7.08
N LEU A 75 1.95 12.75 7.19
CA LEU A 75 1.65 11.82 8.28
C LEU A 75 2.49 12.16 9.52
N ASN A 76 2.14 11.62 10.69
CA ASN A 76 2.95 11.73 11.90
C ASN A 76 4.37 11.16 11.68
N ASN A 77 4.45 10.05 10.95
CA ASN A 77 5.69 9.38 10.54
C ASN A 77 5.63 9.16 9.03
N ASN A 78 6.69 9.54 8.31
CA ASN A 78 6.68 9.52 6.85
C ASN A 78 7.79 8.65 6.26
N LEU A 79 7.46 7.87 5.24
CA LEU A 79 8.45 7.28 4.35
C LEU A 79 8.90 8.36 3.37
N LEU A 80 10.19 8.68 3.38
CA LEU A 80 10.76 9.81 2.65
C LEU A 80 11.40 9.35 1.34
N GLU A 81 12.03 8.17 1.38
CA GLU A 81 12.75 7.59 0.25
C GLU A 81 12.73 6.06 0.31
N VAL A 82 12.63 5.45 -0.88
CA VAL A 82 12.90 4.03 -1.15
C VAL A 82 13.81 3.98 -2.38
N THR A 83 15.04 3.52 -2.20
CA THR A 83 15.98 3.37 -3.31
C THR A 83 15.69 2.10 -4.10
N ASN A 84 16.28 1.99 -5.29
CA ASN A 84 16.22 0.78 -6.11
C ASN A 84 14.79 0.26 -6.41
N SER A 85 13.77 1.13 -6.37
CA SER A 85 12.37 0.78 -6.63
C SER A 85 12.12 0.24 -8.04
N GLY A 86 13.00 0.57 -8.99
CA GLY A 86 12.98 0.00 -10.34
C GLY A 86 13.21 -1.53 -10.37
N GLN A 87 13.84 -2.10 -9.35
CA GLN A 87 14.14 -3.54 -9.22
C GLN A 87 13.17 -4.27 -8.28
N ASP A 88 12.14 -3.60 -7.75
CA ASP A 88 11.12 -4.27 -6.93
C ASP A 88 10.38 -5.32 -7.78
N PRO A 89 10.32 -6.60 -7.38
CA PRO A 89 9.58 -7.64 -8.09
C PRO A 89 8.10 -7.27 -8.33
N LEU A 90 7.49 -6.43 -7.49
CA LEU A 90 6.12 -5.94 -7.70
C LEU A 90 5.97 -5.06 -8.95
N ARG A 91 7.05 -4.49 -9.50
CA ARG A 91 7.04 -3.75 -10.78
C ARG A 91 6.52 -4.62 -11.93
N ASN A 92 6.77 -5.92 -11.87
CA ASN A 92 6.23 -6.92 -12.80
C ASN A 92 5.70 -8.12 -12.00
N ALA A 93 4.58 -7.90 -11.30
CA ALA A 93 4.09 -8.84 -10.30
C ALA A 93 3.72 -10.23 -10.87
N LEU A 94 3.36 -10.31 -12.16
CA LEU A 94 3.10 -11.61 -12.83
C LEU A 94 4.38 -12.42 -13.10
N ALA A 95 5.55 -11.76 -13.09
CA ALA A 95 6.84 -12.41 -13.31
C ALA A 95 7.58 -12.76 -12.01
N ILE A 96 6.99 -12.47 -10.84
CA ILE A 96 7.55 -12.86 -9.54
C ILE A 96 7.62 -14.39 -9.48
N LYS A 97 8.73 -14.89 -8.93
CA LYS A 97 8.96 -16.32 -8.68
C LYS A 97 9.36 -16.51 -7.23
N ASP A 98 9.20 -17.73 -6.72
CA ASP A 98 9.80 -18.10 -5.44
C ASP A 98 11.30 -17.79 -5.43
N GLY A 99 11.75 -17.10 -4.40
CA GLY A 99 13.12 -16.66 -4.27
C GLY A 99 13.47 -15.38 -5.01
N SER A 100 12.52 -14.70 -5.67
CA SER A 100 12.73 -13.33 -6.17
C SER A 100 13.23 -12.43 -5.04
N ARG A 101 14.26 -11.62 -5.30
CA ARG A 101 14.91 -10.79 -4.27
C ARG A 101 14.86 -9.32 -4.60
N TRP A 102 14.92 -8.50 -3.56
CA TRP A 102 15.04 -7.06 -3.68
C TRP A 102 15.83 -6.48 -2.51
N THR A 103 16.83 -5.66 -2.82
CA THR A 103 17.63 -4.92 -1.83
C THR A 103 17.47 -3.43 -2.08
N ARG A 104 17.28 -2.68 -1.01
CA ARG A 104 16.97 -1.25 -1.04
C ARG A 104 17.38 -0.57 0.25
N ASP A 105 17.61 0.72 0.18
CA ASP A 105 17.67 1.58 1.35
C ASP A 105 16.33 2.31 1.50
N ILE A 106 15.91 2.49 2.74
CA ILE A 106 14.77 3.33 3.08
C ILE A 106 15.19 4.44 4.04
N LEU A 107 14.54 5.59 3.91
CA LEU A 107 14.63 6.72 4.84
C LEU A 107 13.22 7.05 5.32
N TRP A 108 13.00 7.08 6.63
CA TRP A 108 11.72 7.46 7.20
C TRP A 108 11.87 8.39 8.40
N SER A 109 10.79 9.07 8.77
CA SER A 109 10.70 9.78 10.04
C SER A 109 9.97 8.94 11.07
N GLU A 110 10.50 8.89 12.29
CA GLU A 110 9.92 8.24 13.45
C GLU A 110 10.13 9.13 14.66
N ASP A 111 9.03 9.55 15.32
CA ASP A 111 9.04 10.42 16.50
C ASP A 111 9.91 11.68 16.29
N ASN A 112 9.67 12.38 15.17
CA ASN A 112 10.43 13.56 14.72
C ASN A 112 11.92 13.36 14.44
N HIS A 113 12.41 12.11 14.36
CA HIS A 113 13.78 11.81 13.99
C HIS A 113 13.85 11.10 12.64
N PHE A 114 14.90 11.37 11.87
CA PHE A 114 15.21 10.59 10.68
C PHE A 114 15.85 9.25 11.05
N ARG A 115 15.44 8.21 10.34
CA ARG A 115 15.93 6.84 10.46
C ARG A 115 16.17 6.28 9.06
N SER A 116 17.21 5.47 8.91
CA SER A 116 17.46 4.76 7.67
C SER A 116 17.86 3.33 7.93
N ALA A 117 17.64 2.49 6.93
CA ALA A 117 17.94 1.08 6.99
C ALA A 117 18.15 0.52 5.59
N THR A 118 19.13 -0.36 5.44
CA THR A 118 19.24 -1.24 4.28
C THR A 118 18.38 -2.48 4.52
N LEU A 119 17.50 -2.77 3.57
CA LEU A 119 16.59 -3.89 3.60
C LEU A 119 16.96 -4.91 2.54
N SER A 120 16.84 -6.19 2.88
CA SER A 120 16.89 -7.29 1.92
C SER A 120 15.61 -8.11 2.00
N SER A 121 15.05 -8.43 0.86
CA SER A 121 13.79 -9.14 0.76
C SER A 121 13.88 -10.38 -0.10
N THR A 122 13.11 -11.39 0.27
CA THR A 122 12.88 -12.60 -0.53
C THR A 122 11.38 -12.86 -0.61
N PHE A 123 10.87 -13.10 -1.81
CA PHE A 123 9.47 -13.38 -2.06
C PHE A 123 9.20 -14.88 -2.12
N SER A 124 8.06 -15.30 -1.57
CA SER A 124 7.55 -16.66 -1.65
C SER A 124 6.06 -16.67 -1.99
N PHE A 125 5.65 -17.61 -2.83
CA PHE A 125 4.26 -17.80 -3.20
C PHE A 125 3.52 -18.47 -2.04
N ALA A 126 2.48 -17.80 -1.54
CA ALA A 126 1.71 -18.23 -0.38
C ALA A 126 0.35 -18.83 -0.74
N GLY A 127 0.05 -18.97 -2.03
CA GLY A 127 -1.17 -19.61 -2.53
C GLY A 127 -2.11 -18.64 -3.25
N LEU A 128 -3.32 -19.13 -3.51
CA LEU A 128 -4.39 -18.38 -4.16
C LEU A 128 -5.45 -17.98 -3.15
N GLU A 129 -5.93 -16.75 -3.24
CA GLU A 129 -7.02 -16.25 -2.42
C GLU A 129 -8.00 -15.43 -3.26
N THR A 130 -9.30 -15.66 -3.07
CA THR A 130 -10.32 -14.81 -3.70
C THR A 130 -10.71 -13.70 -2.73
N LEU A 131 -10.35 -12.46 -3.05
CA LEU A 131 -10.78 -11.30 -2.28
C LEU A 131 -12.14 -10.81 -2.76
N ASN A 132 -13.01 -10.41 -1.84
CA ASN A 132 -14.21 -9.63 -2.17
C ASN A 132 -13.92 -8.15 -1.93
N ILE A 133 -13.83 -7.38 -3.02
CA ILE A 133 -13.47 -5.95 -2.99
C ILE A 133 -14.53 -5.17 -3.76
N ALA A 134 -15.21 -4.25 -3.08
CA ALA A 134 -16.24 -3.40 -3.67
C ALA A 134 -17.33 -4.22 -4.41
N GLY A 135 -17.75 -5.35 -3.83
CA GLY A 135 -18.76 -6.25 -4.37
C GLY A 135 -18.29 -7.12 -5.53
N ARG A 136 -16.98 -7.18 -5.80
CA ARG A 136 -16.38 -8.00 -6.86
C ARG A 136 -15.43 -9.03 -6.26
N ASN A 137 -15.53 -10.27 -6.73
CA ASN A 137 -14.58 -11.32 -6.41
C ASN A 137 -13.35 -11.19 -7.33
N VAL A 138 -12.16 -11.18 -6.73
CA VAL A 138 -10.88 -11.05 -7.44
C VAL A 138 -9.96 -12.17 -6.99
N LEU A 139 -9.65 -13.09 -7.91
CA LEU A 139 -8.67 -14.14 -7.65
C LEU A 139 -7.27 -13.53 -7.62
N CYS A 140 -6.56 -13.74 -6.52
CA CYS A 140 -5.24 -13.20 -6.29
C CYS A 140 -4.20 -14.29 -6.06
N ASN A 141 -3.03 -14.12 -6.65
CA ASN A 141 -1.78 -14.73 -6.21
C ASN A 141 -1.32 -14.01 -4.94
N VAL A 142 -1.21 -14.73 -3.84
CA VAL A 142 -0.71 -14.19 -2.57
C VAL A 142 0.80 -14.37 -2.53
N TRP A 143 1.52 -13.27 -2.36
CA TRP A 143 2.97 -13.26 -2.20
C TRP A 143 3.33 -12.79 -0.80
N GLN A 144 4.14 -13.58 -0.10
CA GLN A 144 4.81 -13.17 1.12
C GLN A 144 6.18 -12.62 0.77
N GLU A 145 6.52 -11.47 1.33
CA GLU A 145 7.85 -10.87 1.23
C GLU A 145 8.47 -10.91 2.63
N GLU A 146 9.41 -11.80 2.84
CA GLU A 146 10.24 -11.79 4.05
C GLU A 146 11.27 -10.67 3.90
N VAL A 147 11.33 -9.77 4.89
CA VAL A 147 12.23 -8.61 4.89
C VAL A 147 13.13 -8.67 6.10
N THR A 148 14.42 -8.50 5.87
CA THR A 148 15.43 -8.29 6.92
C THR A 148 16.02 -6.90 6.82
N SER A 149 16.35 -6.32 7.96
CA SER A 149 17.12 -5.08 8.07
C SER A 149 18.41 -5.35 8.83
N THR A 150 19.49 -4.67 8.47
CA THR A 150 20.78 -4.79 9.15
C THR A 150 20.97 -3.77 10.26
N ARG A 151 20.26 -2.63 10.23
CA ARG A 151 20.38 -1.53 11.19
C ARG A 151 19.04 -0.78 11.31
N PRO A 152 18.23 -1.04 12.35
CA PRO A 152 18.39 -2.08 13.37
C PRO A 152 18.24 -3.49 12.79
N GLU A 153 18.87 -4.49 13.41
CA GLU A 153 18.63 -5.88 13.04
C GLU A 153 17.19 -6.27 13.38
N LYS A 154 16.38 -6.50 12.36
CA LYS A 154 14.97 -6.86 12.46
C LYS A 154 14.57 -7.73 11.29
N GLN A 155 13.54 -8.54 11.49
CA GLN A 155 12.88 -9.30 10.45
C GLN A 155 11.37 -9.15 10.58
N TRP A 156 10.69 -9.04 9.45
CA TRP A 156 9.23 -9.05 9.38
C TRP A 156 8.77 -9.59 8.03
N GLN A 157 7.46 -9.74 7.88
CA GLN A 157 6.84 -10.19 6.65
C GLN A 157 5.85 -9.14 6.15
N ASN A 158 5.92 -8.82 4.86
CA ASN A 158 4.87 -8.11 4.15
C ASN A 158 4.05 -9.13 3.33
N THR A 159 2.82 -8.77 2.97
CA THR A 159 1.94 -9.60 2.13
C THR A 159 1.31 -8.77 1.02
N PHE A 160 1.30 -9.33 -0.19
CA PHE A 160 0.73 -8.70 -1.37
C PHE A 160 -0.25 -9.65 -2.04
N TRP A 161 -1.47 -9.18 -2.27
CA TRP A 161 -2.49 -9.89 -3.05
C TRP A 161 -2.49 -9.32 -4.45
N VAL A 162 -1.94 -10.08 -5.39
CA VAL A 162 -1.75 -9.68 -6.79
C VAL A 162 -2.85 -10.32 -7.62
N ASP A 163 -3.67 -9.53 -8.30
CA ASP A 163 -4.68 -10.02 -9.24
C ASP A 163 -4.01 -10.97 -10.26
N SER A 164 -4.48 -12.22 -10.30
CA SER A 164 -3.80 -13.29 -11.05
C SER A 164 -3.85 -13.10 -12.56
N ALA A 165 -4.76 -12.28 -13.07
CA ALA A 165 -4.91 -12.00 -14.49
C ALA A 165 -4.14 -10.75 -14.92
N THR A 166 -4.14 -9.71 -14.09
CA THR A 166 -3.60 -8.39 -14.49
C THR A 166 -2.25 -8.05 -13.87
N GLY A 167 -1.85 -8.71 -12.79
CA GLY A 167 -0.64 -8.34 -12.04
C GLY A 167 -0.82 -7.11 -11.15
N GLN A 168 -2.02 -6.53 -11.09
CA GLN A 168 -2.28 -5.39 -10.21
C GLN A 168 -2.36 -5.84 -8.76
N VAL A 169 -1.65 -5.16 -7.86
CA VAL A 169 -1.85 -5.37 -6.42
C VAL A 169 -3.22 -4.85 -6.00
N ARG A 170 -4.04 -5.72 -5.40
CA ARG A 170 -5.40 -5.42 -4.93
C ARG A 170 -5.47 -5.18 -3.44
N GLN A 171 -4.55 -5.79 -2.70
CA GLN A 171 -4.34 -5.51 -1.29
C GLN A 171 -2.85 -5.63 -0.97
N SER A 172 -2.38 -4.83 -0.01
CA SER A 172 -1.05 -4.99 0.57
C SER A 172 -1.09 -4.77 2.08
N ARG A 173 -0.23 -5.51 2.78
CA ARG A 173 0.16 -5.29 4.17
C ARG A 173 1.67 -5.16 4.20
N GLN A 174 2.18 -3.99 4.52
CA GLN A 174 3.62 -3.73 4.51
C GLN A 174 4.01 -2.73 5.60
N MET A 175 5.29 -2.56 5.85
CA MET A 175 5.79 -1.60 6.85
C MET A 175 6.25 -0.31 6.19
N LEU A 176 5.90 0.84 6.78
CA LEU A 176 6.38 2.15 6.36
C LEU A 176 7.87 2.33 6.68
N GLY A 177 8.30 1.90 7.87
CA GLY A 177 9.71 1.90 8.30
C GLY A 177 10.28 0.50 8.43
N ALA A 178 11.50 0.38 8.97
CA ALA A 178 12.16 -0.91 9.16
C ALA A 178 11.48 -1.75 10.27
N GLY A 179 10.49 -2.55 9.87
CA GLY A 179 9.70 -3.40 10.77
C GLY A 179 8.85 -2.60 11.75
N VAL A 180 8.44 -1.38 11.36
CA VAL A 180 7.64 -0.47 12.19
C VAL A 180 6.56 0.19 11.35
N ILE A 181 5.48 0.58 12.01
CA ILE A 181 4.35 1.32 11.43
C ILE A 181 3.72 0.52 10.29
N PRO A 182 2.84 -0.46 10.60
CA PRO A 182 2.14 -1.24 9.58
C PRO A 182 1.23 -0.35 8.74
N VAL A 183 1.17 -0.66 7.45
CA VAL A 183 0.36 0.00 6.44
C VAL A 183 -0.44 -1.06 5.71
N GLU A 184 -1.76 -0.97 5.82
CA GLU A 184 -2.68 -1.80 5.03
C GLU A 184 -3.33 -0.94 3.96
N MET A 185 -3.32 -1.43 2.73
CA MET A 185 -3.94 -0.77 1.58
C MET A 185 -4.83 -1.78 0.85
N THR A 186 -6.09 -1.43 0.62
CA THR A 186 -7.03 -2.21 -0.21
C THR A 186 -7.52 -1.34 -1.36
N PHE A 187 -7.13 -1.69 -2.59
CA PHE A 187 -7.44 -0.95 -3.81
C PHE A 187 -8.85 -1.32 -4.31
N LEU A 188 -9.82 -0.48 -3.92
CA LEU A 188 -11.24 -0.61 -4.23
C LEU A 188 -11.49 -0.43 -5.73
N LYS A 189 -10.85 0.60 -6.28
CA LYS A 189 -10.69 0.83 -7.72
C LYS A 189 -9.21 1.12 -7.95
N PRO A 190 -8.43 0.18 -8.49
CA PRO A 190 -7.00 0.37 -8.71
C PRO A 190 -6.75 1.54 -9.68
N ALA A 191 -5.53 2.07 -9.65
CA ALA A 191 -5.10 3.02 -10.66
C ALA A 191 -5.10 2.33 -12.06
N PRO A 192 -5.48 3.05 -13.12
CA PRO A 192 -5.45 2.54 -14.49
C PRO A 192 -4.03 2.17 -14.94
#